data_AF-A0A397HUZ8-F1
#
_entry.id   AF-A0A397HUZ8-F1
#
_cell.length_a   1.000
_cell.length_b   1.000
_cell.length_c   1.000
_cell.angle_alpha   90.00
_cell.angle_beta   90.00
_cell.angle_gamma   90.00
#
_symmetry.space_group_name_H-M   'P 1'
#
loop_
_entity.id
_entity.type
_entity.pdbx_description
1 polymer ?
#
loop_
_entity_poly.entity_id
_entity_poly.type
_entity_poly.pdbx_seq_one_letter_code
_entity_poly.pdbx_strand_id
1 'polypeptide(L)'
;MENTQIIPERMGNPQDYFEINFEEIIFDAAREIYFEEITFVVSGIEYKINRSTLTKYPNTLLGRIFADPLRCNKEYFLNRNGRAFHYIVQFYRTGKLFWPGKHDGVTRKEVEREFIHPLNNTPRSYHDRQISRLLSNYIIVAH
;
A
#
# COMPACT_ATOMS: atom_id res chain seq x y z
N MET A 1 5.68 55.39 -33.40
CA MET A 1 4.88 54.33 -32.78
C MET A 1 5.45 53.02 -33.31
N GLU A 2 6.29 52.38 -32.50
CA GLU A 2 6.82 51.04 -32.78
C GLU A 2 5.72 50.01 -32.52
N ASN A 3 5.63 49.00 -33.38
CA ASN A 3 4.94 47.76 -33.08
C ASN A 3 6.00 46.65 -33.12
N THR A 4 6.63 46.43 -31.98
CA THR A 4 7.72 45.45 -31.82
C THR A 4 7.13 44.08 -31.57
N GLN A 5 7.41 43.11 -32.44
CA GLN A 5 7.35 41.69 -32.07
C GLN A 5 8.77 41.15 -31.95
N ILE A 6 9.11 40.68 -30.76
CA ILE A 6 10.40 40.07 -30.42
C ILE A 6 10.34 38.60 -30.81
N ILE A 7 11.25 38.18 -31.70
CA ILE A 7 11.49 36.78 -32.04
C ILE A 7 12.79 36.37 -31.36
N PRO A 8 12.82 35.41 -30.41
CA PRO A 8 14.08 35.05 -29.78
C PRO A 8 14.91 34.10 -30.66
N GLU A 9 16.19 34.41 -30.79
CA GLU A 9 17.23 33.61 -31.43
C GLU A 9 17.59 32.36 -30.59
N ARG A 10 18.08 31.28 -31.26
CA ARG A 10 18.77 30.06 -30.75
C ARG A 10 17.93 28.84 -30.28
N MET A 11 17.89 27.80 -31.14
CA MET A 11 17.94 26.38 -30.72
C MET A 11 18.78 25.58 -31.75
N GLY A 12 19.60 24.64 -31.28
CA GLY A 12 20.56 23.84 -32.06
C GLY A 12 19.92 22.76 -32.97
N ASN A 13 20.75 21.92 -33.61
CA ASN A 13 20.34 20.98 -34.66
C ASN A 13 19.21 20.02 -34.18
N PRO A 14 18.03 20.00 -34.85
CA PRO A 14 16.87 19.23 -34.41
C PRO A 14 17.06 17.71 -34.30
N GLN A 15 18.06 17.15 -34.98
CA GLN A 15 18.35 15.70 -34.95
C GLN A 15 19.05 15.25 -33.66
N ASP A 16 19.41 16.19 -32.78
CA ASP A 16 20.01 15.90 -31.47
C ASP A 16 18.97 15.73 -30.35
N TYR A 17 17.66 15.86 -30.63
CA TYR A 17 16.60 15.69 -29.64
C TYR A 17 15.97 14.29 -29.71
N PHE A 18 16.05 13.53 -28.61
CA PHE A 18 15.29 12.29 -28.40
C PHE A 18 13.81 12.62 -28.09
N GLU A 19 12.87 11.88 -28.69
CA GLU A 19 11.47 11.90 -28.25
C GLU A 19 11.29 11.04 -26.99
N ILE A 20 10.99 11.70 -25.87
CA ILE A 20 10.77 11.07 -24.57
C ILE A 20 9.27 10.78 -24.42
N ASN A 21 8.91 9.51 -24.25
CA ASN A 21 7.57 9.11 -23.83
C ASN A 21 7.51 9.06 -22.29
N PHE A 22 6.97 10.12 -21.71
CA PHE A 22 7.10 10.41 -20.29
C PHE A 22 6.24 9.52 -19.39
N GLU A 23 4.98 9.22 -19.72
CA GLU A 23 4.05 8.48 -18.83
C GLU A 23 4.49 7.03 -18.55
N GLU A 24 5.13 6.41 -19.53
CA GLU A 24 5.39 4.96 -19.56
C GLU A 24 6.76 4.60 -18.94
N ILE A 25 7.71 5.53 -18.97
CA ILE A 25 9.00 5.41 -18.25
C ILE A 25 8.81 5.79 -16.77
N ILE A 26 7.86 6.68 -16.49
CA ILE A 26 7.41 7.08 -15.13
C ILE A 26 6.74 5.93 -14.37
N PHE A 27 6.13 4.95 -15.05
CA PHE A 27 5.46 3.80 -14.46
C PHE A 27 6.37 2.60 -14.15
N ASP A 28 7.49 2.44 -14.87
CA ASP A 28 8.47 1.38 -14.59
C ASP A 28 9.54 1.80 -13.57
N ALA A 29 9.86 3.10 -13.43
CA ALA A 29 10.33 3.65 -12.13
C ALA A 29 9.29 3.48 -10.99
N ALA A 30 8.04 3.11 -11.30
CA ALA A 30 6.94 2.96 -10.35
C ALA A 30 6.60 1.52 -9.95
N ARG A 31 7.44 0.56 -10.32
CA ARG A 31 7.10 -0.86 -10.21
C ARG A 31 8.40 -1.66 -10.08
N GLU A 32 9.48 -1.14 -10.64
CA GLU A 32 10.82 -1.40 -10.15
C GLU A 32 11.06 -0.72 -8.79
N ILE A 33 11.13 -1.47 -7.69
CA ILE A 33 11.26 -2.92 -7.70
C ILE A 33 10.46 -3.46 -6.57
N TYR A 34 9.23 -3.86 -6.92
CA TYR A 34 8.17 -4.26 -6.03
C TYR A 34 8.72 -4.87 -4.78
N PHE A 35 8.68 -4.03 -3.76
CA PHE A 35 9.16 -4.36 -2.45
C PHE A 35 8.47 -5.67 -2.09
N GLU A 36 9.27 -6.73 -2.11
CA GLU A 36 8.78 -8.01 -1.66
C GLU A 36 8.48 -7.88 -0.18
N GLU A 37 9.25 -7.10 0.57
CA GLU A 37 8.95 -6.74 1.95
C GLU A 37 7.97 -5.56 2.06
N ILE A 38 6.82 -5.80 2.67
CA ILE A 38 5.84 -4.81 3.11
C ILE A 38 6.03 -4.55 4.59
N THR A 39 6.10 -3.29 4.99
CA THR A 39 6.12 -2.89 6.40
C THR A 39 4.73 -2.49 6.88
N PHE A 40 4.29 -3.07 8.01
CA PHE A 40 3.10 -2.61 8.75
C PHE A 40 3.54 -2.07 10.11
N VAL A 41 3.33 -0.78 10.36
CA VAL A 41 3.56 -0.14 11.65
C VAL A 41 2.23 -0.07 12.40
N VAL A 42 2.06 -0.90 13.43
CA VAL A 42 0.79 -1.09 14.14
C VAL A 42 0.88 -0.59 15.56
N SER A 43 0.34 0.60 15.83
CA SER A 43 0.46 1.31 17.12
C SER A 43 1.88 1.29 17.71
N GLY A 44 2.88 1.51 16.84
CA GLY A 44 4.31 1.53 17.21
C GLY A 44 5.06 0.21 17.11
N ILE A 45 4.40 -0.90 16.73
CA ILE A 45 5.06 -2.19 16.48
C ILE A 45 5.24 -2.40 14.98
N GLU A 46 6.48 -2.61 14.52
CA GLU A 46 6.81 -2.82 13.12
C GLU A 46 6.75 -4.30 12.72
N TYR A 47 6.06 -4.60 11.62
CA TYR A 47 5.98 -5.93 11.01
C TYR A 47 6.40 -5.88 9.55
N LYS A 48 7.53 -6.51 9.25
CA LYS A 48 8.00 -6.75 7.89
C LYS A 48 7.50 -8.09 7.38
N ILE A 49 6.76 -8.06 6.28
CA ILE A 49 6.07 -9.24 5.72
C ILE A 49 6.25 -9.27 4.22
N ASN A 50 6.64 -10.42 3.71
CA ASN A 50 6.73 -10.61 2.28
C ASN A 50 5.34 -10.52 1.61
N ARG A 51 5.22 -9.82 0.49
CA ARG A 51 4.00 -9.72 -0.30
C ARG A 51 3.53 -11.11 -0.73
N SER A 52 4.44 -12.00 -1.12
CA SER A 52 4.16 -13.41 -1.38
C SER A 52 3.53 -14.14 -0.20
N THR A 53 3.88 -13.77 1.03
CA THR A 53 3.26 -14.33 2.25
C THR A 53 1.82 -13.86 2.39
N LEU A 54 1.53 -12.60 2.05
CA LEU A 54 0.17 -12.06 2.07
C LEU A 54 -0.70 -12.64 0.94
N THR A 55 -0.16 -12.74 -0.27
CA THR A 55 -0.88 -13.21 -1.46
C THR A 55 -1.07 -14.72 -1.51
N LYS A 56 -0.42 -15.50 -0.63
CA LYS A 56 -0.67 -16.93 -0.44
C LYS A 56 -2.14 -17.26 -0.14
N TYR A 57 -2.87 -16.31 0.47
CA TYR A 57 -4.29 -16.46 0.77
C TYR A 57 -5.11 -15.38 0.06
N PRO A 58 -5.33 -15.47 -1.27
CA PRO A 58 -5.95 -14.40 -2.06
C PRO A 58 -7.41 -14.11 -1.66
N ASN A 59 -8.07 -15.01 -0.94
CA ASN A 59 -9.44 -14.83 -0.46
C ASN A 59 -9.55 -14.02 0.84
N THR A 60 -8.43 -13.64 1.46
CA THR A 60 -8.42 -12.75 2.63
C THR A 60 -8.35 -11.28 2.20
N LEU A 61 -8.60 -10.36 3.13
CA LEU A 61 -8.54 -8.93 2.83
C LEU A 61 -7.13 -8.50 2.37
N LEU A 62 -6.09 -8.85 3.12
CA LEU A 62 -4.72 -8.50 2.74
C LEU A 62 -4.31 -9.24 1.46
N GLY A 63 -4.68 -10.51 1.29
CA GLY A 63 -4.40 -11.24 0.06
C GLY A 63 -4.94 -10.54 -1.20
N ARG A 64 -6.17 -10.02 -1.14
CA ARG A 64 -6.76 -9.23 -2.25
C ARG A 64 -6.05 -7.90 -2.46
N ILE A 65 -5.76 -7.18 -1.39
CA ILE A 65 -5.15 -5.85 -1.46
C ILE A 65 -3.75 -5.93 -2.05
N PHE A 66 -2.98 -6.93 -1.63
CA PHE A 66 -1.59 -7.11 -2.05
C PHE A 66 -1.41 -7.93 -3.33
N ALA A 67 -2.53 -8.34 -3.96
CA ALA A 67 -2.53 -9.09 -5.20
C ALA A 67 -2.03 -8.26 -6.39
N ASP A 68 -2.43 -6.99 -6.46
CA ASP A 68 -1.94 -6.06 -7.49
C ASP A 68 -0.83 -5.16 -6.92
N PRO A 69 0.44 -5.44 -7.22
CA PRO A 69 1.55 -4.73 -6.61
C PRO A 69 1.60 -3.25 -7.02
N LEU A 70 0.95 -2.85 -8.12
CA LEU A 70 0.84 -1.44 -8.57
C LEU A 70 0.06 -0.57 -7.61
N ARG A 71 -0.81 -1.22 -6.84
CA ARG A 71 -1.78 -0.59 -5.96
C ARG A 71 -1.35 -0.72 -4.50
N CYS A 72 -0.13 -1.19 -4.29
CA CYS A 72 0.47 -1.41 -2.99
C CYS A 72 1.49 -0.31 -2.67
N ASN A 73 1.65 -0.03 -1.38
CA ASN A 73 2.71 0.81 -0.84
C ASN A 73 3.71 -0.04 -0.08
N LYS A 74 4.94 0.46 0.10
CA LYS A 74 5.98 -0.27 0.86
C LYS A 74 5.68 -0.32 2.35
N GLU A 75 4.98 0.69 2.87
CA GLU A 75 4.72 0.85 4.30
C GLU A 75 3.26 1.26 4.56
N TYR A 76 2.69 0.71 5.65
CA TYR A 76 1.32 0.98 6.11
C TYR A 76 1.31 1.26 7.61
N PHE A 77 0.65 2.35 8.03
CA PHE A 77 0.47 2.71 9.43
C PHE A 77 -0.95 2.37 9.88
N LEU A 78 -1.08 1.57 10.93
CA LEU A 78 -2.36 1.05 11.43
C LEU A 78 -2.57 1.47 12.90
N ASN A 79 -3.63 2.22 13.18
CA ASN A 79 -4.06 2.53 14.55
C ASN A 79 -4.89 1.37 15.13
N ARG A 80 -4.22 0.24 15.40
CA ARG A 80 -4.81 -1.06 15.77
C ARG A 80 -4.03 -1.73 16.90
N ASN A 81 -4.53 -2.83 17.46
CA ASN A 81 -3.80 -3.55 18.50
C ASN A 81 -2.61 -4.31 17.89
N GLY A 82 -1.40 -3.76 18.03
CA GLY A 82 -0.18 -4.35 17.46
C GLY A 82 0.13 -5.75 17.99
N ARG A 83 -0.19 -6.06 19.25
CA ARG A 83 0.00 -7.43 19.81
C ARG A 83 -1.00 -8.42 19.24
N ALA A 84 -2.24 -8.00 19.02
CA ALA A 84 -3.24 -8.82 18.34
C ALA A 84 -2.89 -9.04 16.86
N PHE A 85 -2.37 -8.01 16.18
CA PHE A 85 -1.96 -8.07 14.78
C PHE A 85 -0.87 -9.12 14.53
N HIS A 86 -0.03 -9.43 15.52
CA HIS A 86 0.94 -10.53 15.47
C HIS A 86 0.30 -11.84 14.97
N TYR A 87 -0.88 -12.21 15.47
CA TYR A 87 -1.56 -13.46 15.12
C TYR A 87 -2.09 -13.46 13.68
N ILE A 88 -2.40 -12.28 13.14
CA ILE A 88 -2.70 -12.09 11.71
C ILE A 88 -1.47 -12.45 10.89
N VAL A 89 -0.31 -11.87 11.23
CA VAL A 89 0.95 -12.13 10.53
C VAL A 89 1.34 -13.61 10.60
N GLN A 90 1.18 -14.25 11.76
CA GLN A 90 1.46 -15.68 11.91
C GLN A 90 0.55 -16.56 11.06
N PHE A 91 -0.72 -16.18 10.89
CA PHE A 91 -1.62 -16.88 9.98
C PHE A 91 -1.09 -16.85 8.54
N TYR A 92 -0.65 -15.69 8.03
CA TYR A 92 -0.11 -15.62 6.67
C TYR A 92 1.20 -16.42 6.52
N ARG A 93 2.08 -16.39 7.53
CA ARG A 93 3.35 -17.15 7.51
C ARG A 93 3.15 -18.66 7.55
N THR A 94 2.23 -19.15 8.37
CA THR A 94 2.11 -20.59 8.69
C THR A 94 0.90 -21.28 8.07
N GLY A 95 -0.13 -20.53 7.68
CA GLY A 95 -1.45 -21.05 7.32
C GLY A 95 -2.29 -21.58 8.48
N LYS A 96 -1.83 -21.38 9.71
CA LYS A 96 -2.52 -21.83 10.92
C LYS A 96 -2.91 -20.63 11.76
N LEU A 97 -4.14 -20.67 12.27
CA LEU A 97 -4.62 -19.67 13.23
C LEU A 97 -4.19 -20.08 14.63
N PHE A 98 -3.29 -19.29 15.21
CA PHE A 98 -2.90 -19.42 16.61
C PHE A 98 -3.74 -18.48 17.47
N TRP A 99 -3.96 -18.89 18.72
CA TRP A 99 -4.68 -18.09 19.71
C TRP A 99 -3.73 -17.73 20.85
N PRO A 100 -3.93 -16.55 21.48
CA PRO A 100 -3.09 -16.12 22.57
C PRO A 100 -3.23 -17.03 23.79
N GLY A 101 -2.08 -17.35 24.39
CA GLY A 101 -1.97 -17.97 25.69
C GLY A 101 -2.24 -16.97 26.82
N LYS A 102 -2.32 -17.49 28.05
CA LYS A 102 -2.64 -16.70 29.24
C LYS A 102 -1.66 -15.55 29.52
N HIS A 103 -0.42 -15.68 29.05
CA HIS A 103 0.66 -14.76 29.36
C HIS A 103 1.05 -13.85 28.18
N ASP A 104 0.36 -13.93 27.05
CA ASP A 104 0.69 -13.18 25.83
C ASP A 104 0.25 -11.70 25.90
N GLY A 105 -0.53 -11.34 26.92
CA GLY A 105 -0.96 -9.96 27.15
C GLY A 105 -1.92 -9.42 26.07
N VAL A 106 -2.58 -10.32 25.35
CA VAL A 106 -3.66 -10.03 24.40
C VAL A 106 -4.70 -11.15 24.48
N THR A 107 -5.98 -10.79 24.32
CA THR A 107 -7.09 -11.73 24.42
C THR A 107 -7.49 -12.27 23.04
N ARG A 108 -8.13 -13.43 23.03
CA ARG A 108 -8.73 -14.00 21.81
C ARG A 108 -9.68 -13.03 21.11
N LYS A 109 -10.51 -12.31 21.86
CA LYS A 109 -11.46 -11.33 21.31
C LYS A 109 -10.76 -10.17 20.60
N GLU A 110 -9.62 -9.73 21.12
CA GLU A 110 -8.81 -8.70 20.47
C GLU A 110 -8.21 -9.22 19.17
N VAL A 111 -7.73 -10.46 19.14
CA VAL A 111 -7.25 -11.11 17.90
C VAL A 111 -8.37 -11.24 16.86
N GLU A 112 -9.55 -11.74 17.26
CA GLU A 112 -10.72 -11.86 16.39
C GLU A 112 -11.10 -10.50 15.77
N ARG A 113 -11.06 -9.42 16.55
CA ARG A 113 -11.33 -8.06 16.07
C ARG A 113 -10.35 -7.59 14.99
N GLU A 114 -9.08 -7.99 15.08
CA GLU A 114 -8.08 -7.65 14.05
C GLU A 114 -8.27 -8.46 12.76
N PHE A 115 -8.73 -9.72 12.84
CA PHE A 115 -9.02 -10.53 11.64
C PHE A 115 -10.18 -9.97 10.81
N ILE A 116 -11.17 -9.37 11.46
CA ILE A 116 -12.36 -8.84 10.77
C ILE A 116 -12.05 -7.50 10.06
N HIS A 117 -11.18 -6.66 10.62
CA HIS A 117 -10.92 -5.30 10.10
C HIS A 117 -9.43 -4.89 10.12
N PRO A 118 -8.55 -5.53 9.33
CA PRO A 118 -7.11 -5.31 9.48
C PRO A 118 -6.57 -3.97 8.93
N LEU A 119 -7.39 -3.14 8.25
CA LEU A 119 -6.92 -1.89 7.62
C LEU A 119 -7.77 -0.64 7.90
N ASN A 120 -8.77 -0.71 8.80
CA ASN A 120 -9.60 0.46 9.10
C ASN A 120 -8.87 1.41 10.08
N ASN A 121 -8.16 2.41 9.52
CA ASN A 121 -7.94 3.78 10.02
C ASN A 121 -6.60 4.37 9.53
N THR A 122 -6.62 5.11 8.41
CA THR A 122 -5.49 5.97 7.97
C THR A 122 -5.86 7.46 8.07
N PRO A 123 -5.04 8.31 8.71
CA PRO A 123 -5.20 9.76 8.72
C PRO A 123 -5.14 10.41 7.32
N ARG A 124 -5.75 11.60 7.24
CA ARG A 124 -6.22 12.38 6.06
C ARG A 124 -5.19 12.82 5.00
N SER A 125 -3.90 12.46 5.09
CA SER A 125 -2.86 13.03 4.22
C SER A 125 -2.48 12.22 2.97
N TYR A 126 -3.05 11.03 2.76
CA TYR A 126 -2.86 10.28 1.52
C TYR A 126 -4.17 10.24 0.72
N HIS A 127 -4.41 11.31 -0.02
CA HIS A 127 -5.38 11.39 -1.11
C HIS A 127 -4.62 11.69 -2.41
N ASP A 128 -3.79 10.74 -2.87
CA ASP A 128 -3.29 10.77 -4.24
C ASP A 128 -4.01 9.74 -5.12
N ARG A 129 -5.02 10.29 -5.80
CA ARG A 129 -5.63 10.03 -7.12
C ARG A 129 -5.95 8.64 -7.68
N GLN A 130 -5.61 7.48 -7.11
CA GLN A 130 -6.10 6.20 -7.68
C GLN A 130 -6.64 5.16 -6.69
N ILE A 131 -6.45 5.34 -5.38
CA ILE A 131 -6.85 4.33 -4.38
C ILE A 131 -8.36 4.43 -3.99
N SER A 132 -8.98 5.61 -4.17
CA SER A 132 -10.37 5.86 -3.73
C SER A 132 -11.42 5.03 -4.50
N ARG A 133 -11.14 4.61 -5.75
CA ARG A 133 -12.05 3.77 -6.55
C ARG A 133 -11.99 2.27 -6.22
N LEU A 134 -11.01 1.82 -5.44
CA LEU A 134 -10.85 0.40 -5.09
C LEU A 134 -11.31 0.08 -3.67
N LEU A 135 -11.40 1.10 -2.83
CA LEU A 135 -11.95 0.98 -1.48
C LEU A 135 -13.49 0.98 -1.46
N SER A 136 -14.16 1.30 -2.58
CA SER A 136 -15.62 1.30 -2.68
C SER A 136 -16.26 -0.09 -2.68
N ASN A 137 -15.50 -1.16 -2.89
CA ASN A 137 -16.05 -2.52 -3.03
C ASN A 137 -16.01 -3.35 -1.74
N TYR A 138 -15.50 -2.80 -0.62
CA TYR A 138 -15.36 -3.56 0.64
C TYR A 138 -15.68 -2.75 1.90
N ILE A 139 -16.57 -1.75 1.85
CA ILE A 139 -17.04 -1.06 3.07
C ILE A 139 -18.54 -0.76 2.97
N ILE A 140 -19.32 -1.30 3.91
CA ILE A 140 -20.71 -0.94 4.17
C ILE A 140 -20.72 0.52 4.68
N VAL A 141 -21.49 1.37 4.00
CA VAL A 141 -21.85 2.71 4.45
C VAL A 141 -22.69 2.59 5.73
N ALA A 142 -22.30 3.27 6.81
CA ALA A 142 -23.23 3.56 7.89
C ALA A 142 -23.97 4.86 7.55
N HIS A 143 -25.31 4.80 7.58
CA HIS A 143 -26.23 5.91 7.32
C HIS A 143 -26.05 7.07 8.28
#